data_AF-A0A954MYN1-F1
#
_entry.id   AF-A0A954MYN1-F1
#
_cell.length_a   1.000
_cell.length_b   1.000
_cell.length_c   1.000
_cell.angle_alpha   90.00
_cell.angle_beta   90.00
_cell.angle_gamma   90.00
#
_symmetry.space_group_name_H-M   'P 1'
#
loop_
_entity.id
_entity.type
_entity.pdbx_description
1 polymer ?
#
loop_
_entity_poly.entity_id
_entity_poly.type
_entity_poly.pdbx_seq_one_letter_code
_entity_poly.pdbx_strand_id
1 'polypeptide(L)'
;FYVPPMSPVQASKPADTIHHVSDNLFHDIDDSRVPMKFLANLFGAGHEGAVRYALRKQKAVRWHRRAETVGDISREVADRMLQEANCSREEADEIYKLTSLCTFEDRFVIPPMHREQAIEMMKEPHEHRTETGFGFVGGPQRGL
;
A
#
# COMPACT_ATOMS: atom_id res chain seq x y z
N PHE A 1 2.02 8.59 -1.84
CA PHE A 1 0.78 7.84 -1.61
C PHE A 1 0.96 6.91 -0.42
N TYR A 2 -0.11 6.53 0.26
CA TYR A 2 -0.08 5.61 1.41
C TYR A 2 -1.18 4.56 1.28
N VAL A 3 -0.90 3.36 1.77
CA VAL A 3 -1.89 2.28 1.90
C VAL A 3 -2.52 2.39 3.30
N PRO A 4 -3.86 2.51 3.42
CA PRO A 4 -4.50 2.66 4.72
C PRO A 4 -4.35 1.38 5.56
N PRO A 5 -4.08 1.49 6.88
CA PRO A 5 -3.91 0.33 7.74
C PRO A 5 -5.25 -0.33 8.11
N MET A 6 -5.29 -1.65 8.13
CA MET A 6 -6.37 -2.39 8.78
C MET A 6 -6.23 -2.28 10.30
N SER A 7 -7.33 -1.97 11.00
CA SER A 7 -7.37 -1.82 12.46
C SER A 7 -8.13 -2.98 13.10
N PRO A 8 -7.76 -3.45 14.30
CA PRO A 8 -8.55 -4.46 15.01
C PRO A 8 -9.93 -3.92 15.38
N VAL A 9 -10.89 -4.82 15.67
CA VAL A 9 -12.17 -4.45 16.28
C VAL A 9 -12.00 -4.03 17.74
N GLN A 10 -12.92 -3.21 18.25
CA GLN A 10 -13.01 -2.98 19.69
C GLN A 10 -13.44 -4.27 20.40
N ALA A 11 -12.77 -4.63 21.49
CA ALA A 11 -13.25 -5.71 22.35
C ALA A 11 -14.39 -5.19 23.23
N SER A 12 -15.55 -5.85 23.18
CA SER A 12 -16.66 -5.60 24.11
C SER A 12 -16.51 -6.55 25.31
N LYS A 13 -16.59 -6.01 26.54
CA LYS A 13 -16.67 -6.78 27.79
C LYS A 13 -18.03 -6.54 28.47
N PRO A 14 -19.12 -7.21 28.08
CA PRO A 14 -20.26 -7.41 28.95
C PRO A 14 -19.99 -8.66 29.80
N ALA A 15 -19.79 -8.49 31.11
CA ALA A 15 -19.68 -9.57 32.09
C ALA A 15 -18.54 -10.60 31.86
N ASP A 16 -17.30 -10.18 32.18
CA ASP A 16 -16.08 -11.00 32.40
C ASP A 16 -15.64 -11.96 31.27
N THR A 17 -16.37 -12.00 30.17
CA THR A 17 -16.06 -12.80 28.98
C THR A 17 -15.71 -11.86 27.82
N ILE A 18 -14.58 -12.11 27.16
CA ILE A 18 -14.22 -11.39 25.94
C ILE A 18 -15.00 -12.03 24.79
N HIS A 19 -16.00 -11.31 24.28
CA HIS A 19 -16.71 -11.74 23.07
C HIS A 19 -16.04 -11.13 21.83
N HIS A 20 -15.83 -11.96 20.81
CA HIS A 20 -15.48 -11.46 19.48
C HIS A 20 -16.69 -10.71 18.92
N VAL A 21 -16.46 -9.49 18.42
CA VAL A 21 -17.54 -8.63 17.87
C VAL A 21 -18.03 -9.13 16.50
N SER A 22 -17.25 -9.99 15.81
CA SER A 22 -17.66 -10.60 14.55
C SER A 22 -17.60 -12.13 14.61
N ASP A 23 -18.68 -12.78 14.18
CA ASP A 23 -18.73 -14.23 13.95
C ASP A 23 -17.91 -14.67 12.73
N ASN A 24 -17.51 -13.70 11.89
CA ASN A 24 -16.66 -13.92 10.73
C ASN A 24 -15.19 -13.95 11.12
N LEU A 25 -14.42 -14.82 10.44
CA LEU A 25 -12.98 -14.94 10.62
C LEU A 25 -12.23 -13.61 10.45
N PHE A 26 -12.62 -12.81 9.46
CA PHE A 26 -12.18 -11.42 9.31
C PHE A 26 -13.38 -10.48 9.51
N HIS A 27 -13.28 -9.62 10.52
CA HIS A 27 -14.31 -8.64 10.88
C HIS A 27 -14.68 -7.68 9.75
N ASP A 28 -15.82 -7.00 9.87
CA ASP A 28 -16.17 -5.93 8.94
C ASP A 28 -15.22 -4.74 9.12
N ILE A 29 -14.92 -4.04 8.02
CA ILE A 29 -14.08 -2.86 8.02
C ILE A 29 -14.73 -1.75 8.82
N ASP A 30 -16.06 -1.67 8.85
CA ASP A 30 -16.80 -0.67 9.64
C ASP A 30 -16.73 -0.91 11.15
N ASP A 31 -16.45 -2.14 11.58
CA ASP A 31 -16.28 -2.50 13.00
C ASP A 31 -14.87 -2.17 13.52
N SER A 32 -14.01 -1.66 12.65
CA SER A 32 -12.64 -1.28 12.99
C SER A 32 -12.59 -0.23 14.10
N ARG A 33 -11.65 -0.39 15.03
CA ARG A 33 -11.45 0.56 16.14
C ARG A 33 -11.11 1.98 15.68
N VAL A 34 -10.38 2.11 14.56
CA VAL A 34 -10.08 3.41 13.97
C VAL A 34 -11.26 3.85 13.11
N PRO A 35 -11.86 5.03 13.36
CA PRO A 35 -13.00 5.50 12.59
C PRO A 35 -12.69 5.66 11.11
N MET A 36 -13.57 5.20 10.23
CA MET A 36 -13.44 5.37 8.77
C MET A 36 -13.25 6.84 8.39
N LYS A 37 -14.01 7.75 9.03
CA LYS A 37 -13.92 9.18 8.77
C LYS A 37 -12.53 9.77 9.03
N PHE A 38 -11.82 9.27 10.04
CA PHE A 38 -10.46 9.69 10.33
C PHE A 38 -9.51 9.32 9.19
N LEU A 39 -9.57 8.07 8.72
CA LEU A 39 -8.75 7.61 7.59
C LEU A 39 -9.12 8.34 6.29
N ALA A 40 -10.40 8.63 6.08
CA ALA A 40 -10.86 9.39 4.92
C ALA A 40 -10.32 10.82 4.92
N ASN A 41 -10.30 11.51 6.07
CA ASN A 41 -9.70 12.83 6.17
C ASN A 41 -8.20 12.82 5.88
N LEU A 42 -7.49 11.75 6.26
CA LEU A 42 -6.04 11.62 6.07
C LEU A 42 -5.65 11.21 4.65
N PHE A 43 -6.37 10.25 4.05
CA PHE A 43 -5.97 9.59 2.80
C PHE A 43 -6.88 9.89 1.60
N GLY A 44 -8.10 10.38 1.85
CA GLY A 44 -9.13 10.54 0.83
C GLY A 44 -9.76 11.93 0.78
N ALA A 45 -9.14 12.97 1.36
CA ALA A 45 -9.70 14.32 1.45
C ALA A 45 -11.13 14.38 2.04
N GLY A 46 -11.43 13.47 2.96
CA GLY A 46 -12.73 13.31 3.60
C GLY A 46 -13.70 12.36 2.91
N HIS A 47 -13.34 11.81 1.74
CA HIS A 47 -14.12 10.81 1.00
C HIS A 47 -13.83 9.39 1.46
N GLU A 48 -14.80 8.78 2.17
CA GLU A 48 -14.64 7.42 2.71
C GLU A 48 -14.60 6.34 1.62
N GLY A 49 -15.24 6.57 0.47
CA GLY A 49 -15.33 5.58 -0.61
C GLY A 49 -13.96 5.10 -1.11
N ALA A 50 -13.00 6.02 -1.28
CA ALA A 50 -11.65 5.68 -1.74
C ALA A 50 -10.88 4.83 -0.71
N VAL A 51 -11.03 5.15 0.58
CA VAL A 51 -10.37 4.40 1.65
C VAL A 51 -11.02 3.03 1.83
N ARG A 52 -12.35 2.98 1.81
CA ARG A 52 -13.15 1.74 1.88
C ARG A 52 -12.80 0.81 0.73
N TYR A 53 -12.60 1.32 -0.47
CA TYR A 53 -12.13 0.54 -1.62
C TYR A 53 -10.80 -0.17 -1.32
N ALA A 54 -9.80 0.57 -0.85
CA ALA A 54 -8.49 0.02 -0.52
C ALA A 54 -8.56 -1.03 0.60
N LEU A 55 -9.33 -0.77 1.66
CA LEU A 55 -9.49 -1.69 2.79
C LEU A 55 -10.27 -2.96 2.39
N ARG A 56 -11.30 -2.87 1.56
CA ARG A 56 -12.04 -4.03 1.02
C ARG A 56 -11.13 -4.92 0.20
N LYS A 57 -10.29 -4.32 -0.66
CA LYS A 57 -9.32 -5.07 -1.46
C LYS A 57 -8.29 -5.79 -0.59
N GLN A 58 -7.74 -5.13 0.44
CA GLN A 58 -6.84 -5.80 1.40
C GLN A 58 -7.52 -6.98 2.13
N LYS A 59 -8.77 -6.80 2.59
CA LYS A 59 -9.54 -7.87 3.23
C LYS A 59 -9.78 -9.04 2.27
N ALA A 60 -10.14 -8.78 1.02
CA ALA A 60 -10.37 -9.81 0.00
C ALA A 60 -9.10 -10.62 -0.31
N VAL A 61 -7.94 -9.95 -0.43
CA VAL A 61 -6.66 -10.63 -0.62
C VAL A 61 -6.35 -11.58 0.56
N ARG A 62 -6.67 -11.19 1.80
CA ARG A 62 -6.50 -12.06 2.97
C ARG A 62 -7.41 -13.29 2.93
N TRP A 63 -8.66 -13.15 2.48
CA TRP A 63 -9.58 -14.28 2.26
C TRP A 63 -9.04 -15.24 1.18
N HIS A 64 -8.62 -14.70 0.03
CA HIS A 64 -8.01 -15.48 -1.06
C HIS A 64 -6.78 -16.26 -0.58
N ARG A 65 -5.82 -15.57 0.06
CA ARG A 65 -4.59 -16.22 0.53
C ARG A 65 -4.83 -17.27 1.62
N ARG A 66 -5.86 -17.14 2.44
CA ARG A 66 -6.18 -18.16 3.44
C ARG A 66 -6.82 -19.39 2.81
N ALA A 67 -7.73 -19.21 1.84
CA ALA A 67 -8.26 -20.34 1.08
C ALA A 67 -7.14 -21.14 0.39
N GLU A 68 -6.11 -20.45 -0.13
CA GLU A 68 -4.93 -21.10 -0.74
C GLU A 68 -4.02 -21.80 0.27
N THR A 69 -3.72 -21.17 1.41
CA THR A 69 -2.65 -21.64 2.31
C THR A 69 -3.13 -22.52 3.46
N VAL A 70 -4.34 -22.29 3.96
CA VAL A 70 -4.92 -23.02 5.10
C VAL A 70 -5.97 -24.02 4.63
N GLY A 71 -6.75 -23.68 3.61
CA GLY A 71 -7.77 -24.56 3.05
C GLY A 71 -9.04 -24.72 3.92
N ASP A 72 -9.21 -23.88 4.94
CA ASP A 72 -10.38 -23.88 5.83
C ASP A 72 -11.52 -22.96 5.38
N ILE A 73 -11.35 -22.33 4.21
CA ILE A 73 -12.34 -21.48 3.56
C ILE A 73 -12.62 -22.06 2.18
N SER A 74 -13.90 -22.21 1.85
CA SER A 74 -14.31 -22.67 0.52
C SER A 74 -13.92 -21.66 -0.56
N ARG A 75 -13.62 -22.16 -1.76
CA ARG A 75 -13.17 -21.30 -2.85
C ARG A 75 -14.22 -20.28 -3.26
N GLU A 76 -15.49 -20.67 -3.22
CA GLU A 76 -16.65 -19.85 -3.54
C GLU A 76 -16.74 -18.62 -2.61
N VAL A 77 -16.41 -18.79 -1.33
CA VAL A 77 -16.39 -17.67 -0.37
C VAL A 77 -15.27 -16.70 -0.71
N ALA A 78 -14.06 -17.19 -0.98
CA ALA A 78 -12.92 -16.35 -1.32
C ALA A 78 -13.14 -15.59 -2.64
N ASP A 79 -13.68 -16.25 -3.67
CA ASP A 79 -13.97 -15.61 -4.95
C ASP A 79 -15.05 -14.55 -4.85
N ARG A 80 -16.09 -14.79 -4.05
CA ARG A 80 -17.11 -13.77 -3.77
C ARG A 80 -16.48 -12.52 -3.13
N MET A 81 -15.58 -12.69 -2.16
CA MET A 81 -14.88 -11.56 -1.52
C MET A 81 -14.03 -10.77 -2.53
N LEU A 82 -13.35 -11.47 -3.45
CA LEU A 82 -12.58 -10.86 -4.54
C LEU A 82 -13.48 -10.08 -5.52
N GLN A 83 -14.60 -10.69 -5.93
CA GLN A 83 -15.58 -10.05 -6.82
C GLN A 83 -16.18 -8.79 -6.20
N GLU A 84 -16.58 -8.85 -4.93
CA GLU A 84 -17.08 -7.70 -4.18
C GLU A 84 -16.07 -6.55 -4.04
N ALA A 85 -14.78 -6.88 -4.05
CA ALA A 85 -13.68 -5.91 -4.00
C ALA A 85 -13.17 -5.48 -5.39
N ASN A 86 -13.82 -5.94 -6.47
CA ASN A 86 -13.39 -5.73 -7.85
C ASN A 86 -11.89 -6.04 -8.01
N CYS A 87 -11.52 -7.28 -7.66
CA CYS A 87 -10.16 -7.80 -7.72
C CYS A 87 -10.18 -9.16 -8.40
N SER A 88 -9.31 -9.38 -9.38
CA SER A 88 -9.08 -10.72 -9.93
C SER A 88 -8.22 -11.56 -8.99
N ARG A 89 -8.12 -12.86 -9.25
CA ARG A 89 -7.24 -13.76 -8.50
C ARG A 89 -5.77 -13.44 -8.75
N GLU A 90 -5.43 -13.18 -10.01
CA GLU A 90 -4.10 -12.79 -10.45
C GLU A 90 -3.68 -11.47 -9.80
N GLU A 91 -4.57 -10.46 -9.80
CA GLU A 91 -4.34 -9.21 -9.08
C GLU A 91 -4.13 -9.45 -7.57
N ALA A 92 -4.90 -10.36 -6.96
CA ALA A 92 -4.76 -10.66 -5.54
C ALA A 92 -3.41 -11.33 -5.21
N ASP A 93 -2.92 -12.21 -6.08
CA ASP A 93 -1.61 -12.85 -5.94
C ASP A 93 -0.47 -11.86 -6.15
N GLU A 94 -0.57 -10.94 -7.11
CA GLU A 94 0.41 -9.86 -7.30
C GLU A 94 0.41 -8.87 -6.13
N ILE A 95 -0.76 -8.50 -5.60
CA ILE A 95 -0.85 -7.69 -4.37
C ILE A 95 -0.18 -8.42 -3.20
N TYR A 96 -0.44 -9.72 -3.04
CA TYR A 96 0.20 -10.52 -1.98
C TYR A 96 1.72 -10.57 -2.16
N LYS A 97 2.21 -10.79 -3.39
CA LYS A 97 3.64 -10.78 -3.72
C LYS A 97 4.28 -9.45 -3.33
N LEU A 98 3.72 -8.33 -3.74
CA LEU A 98 4.27 -7.00 -3.44
C LEU A 98 4.19 -6.62 -1.95
N THR A 99 3.16 -7.07 -1.24
CA THR A 99 2.96 -6.67 0.17
C THR A 99 3.59 -7.60 1.19
N SER A 100 3.80 -8.88 0.83
CA SER A 100 4.25 -9.92 1.77
C SER A 100 5.55 -10.62 1.36
N LEU A 101 5.88 -10.69 0.06
CA LEU A 101 7.02 -11.45 -0.46
C LEU A 101 8.01 -10.61 -1.29
N CYS A 102 7.85 -9.29 -1.30
CA CYS A 102 8.62 -8.42 -2.19
C CYS A 102 10.13 -8.52 -1.97
N THR A 103 10.87 -8.63 -3.08
CA THR A 103 12.32 -8.51 -3.08
C THR A 103 12.75 -7.04 -3.01
N PHE A 104 14.05 -6.78 -2.93
CA PHE A 104 14.57 -5.41 -3.00
C PHE A 104 14.24 -4.77 -4.37
N GLU A 105 14.39 -5.54 -5.44
CA GLU A 105 14.16 -5.08 -6.82
C GLU A 105 12.68 -4.79 -7.08
N ASP A 106 11.76 -5.57 -6.49
CA ASP A 106 10.31 -5.30 -6.58
C ASP A 106 9.91 -4.01 -5.86
N ARG A 107 10.61 -3.64 -4.77
CA ARG A 107 10.30 -2.44 -3.98
C ARG A 107 10.83 -1.16 -4.61
N PHE A 108 11.98 -1.24 -5.28
CA PHE A 108 12.71 -0.07 -5.74
C PHE A 108 13.02 -0.14 -7.24
N VAL A 109 12.01 0.19 -8.04
CA VAL A 109 12.16 0.36 -9.50
C VAL A 109 12.47 1.83 -9.79
N ILE A 110 13.71 2.26 -9.51
CA ILE A 110 14.17 3.63 -9.71
C ILE A 110 15.02 3.70 -11.00
N PRO A 111 14.49 4.26 -12.11
CA PRO A 111 15.25 4.39 -13.34
C PRO A 111 16.36 5.44 -13.21
N PRO A 112 17.42 5.34 -14.05
CA PRO A 112 18.45 6.37 -14.10
C PRO A 112 17.85 7.72 -14.48
N MET A 113 18.30 8.79 -13.82
CA MET A 113 17.81 10.15 -14.01
C MET A 113 18.27 10.80 -15.34
N HIS A 114 19.16 10.13 -16.08
CA HIS A 114 19.72 10.63 -17.34
C HIS A 114 20.28 12.07 -17.24
N ARG A 115 21.01 12.35 -16.16
CA ARG A 115 21.56 13.69 -15.86
C ARG A 115 22.44 14.23 -17.00
N GLU A 116 23.09 13.34 -17.73
CA GLU A 116 23.92 13.63 -18.89
C GLU A 116 23.18 14.45 -19.95
N GLN A 117 21.90 14.18 -20.21
CA GLN A 117 21.12 14.89 -21.25
C GLN A 117 20.94 16.38 -20.91
N ALA A 118 20.69 16.69 -19.64
CA ALA A 118 20.56 18.06 -19.18
C ALA A 118 21.89 18.81 -19.18
N ILE A 119 23.00 18.10 -18.91
CA ILE A 119 24.35 18.68 -18.91
C ILE A 119 24.83 18.95 -20.32
N GLU A 120 24.57 18.04 -21.26
CA GLU A 120 24.98 18.14 -22.68
C GLU A 120 24.45 19.40 -23.37
N MET A 121 23.31 19.93 -22.93
CA MET A 121 22.78 21.22 -23.41
C MET A 121 23.66 22.42 -23.07
N MET A 122 24.50 22.32 -22.04
CA MET A 122 25.37 23.40 -21.57
C MET A 122 26.85 23.13 -21.82
N LYS A 123 27.31 21.90 -21.63
CA LYS A 123 28.70 21.48 -21.83
C LYS A 123 28.85 19.96 -21.95
N GLU A 124 30.04 19.53 -22.34
CA GLU A 124 30.37 18.11 -22.50
C GLU A 124 30.24 17.36 -21.15
N PRO A 125 29.47 16.25 -21.07
CA PRO A 125 29.20 15.57 -19.80
C PRO A 125 30.43 14.95 -19.12
N HIS A 126 31.44 14.50 -19.86
CA HIS A 126 32.67 13.95 -19.29
C HIS A 126 33.56 15.04 -18.68
N GLU A 127 33.60 16.22 -19.28
CA GLU A 127 34.21 17.43 -18.71
C GLU A 127 33.49 17.83 -17.42
N HIS A 128 32.15 17.89 -17.42
CA HIS A 128 31.37 18.20 -16.21
C HIS A 128 31.68 17.24 -15.05
N ARG A 129 31.78 15.94 -15.34
CA ARG A 129 32.10 14.91 -14.34
C ARG A 129 33.48 15.12 -13.72
N THR A 130 34.46 15.57 -14.52
CA THR A 130 35.85 15.77 -14.08
C THR A 130 36.00 16.99 -13.19
N GLU A 131 35.24 18.05 -13.48
CA GLU A 131 35.26 19.32 -12.73
C GLU A 131 34.43 19.27 -11.43
N THR A 132 33.41 18.41 -11.38
CA THR A 132 32.51 18.34 -10.23
C THR A 132 33.20 17.72 -9.00
N GLY A 133 33.06 18.36 -7.84
CA GLY A 133 33.59 17.86 -6.56
C GLY A 133 34.86 18.56 -6.06
N PHE A 134 35.47 19.42 -6.89
CA PHE A 134 36.60 20.28 -6.50
C PHE A 134 36.22 21.76 -6.65
N GLY A 135 36.31 22.53 -5.57
CA GLY A 135 36.02 23.97 -5.56
C GLY A 135 35.37 24.43 -4.24
N PHE A 136 35.25 25.75 -4.07
CA PHE A 136 34.44 26.30 -2.98
C PHE A 136 32.98 25.99 -3.26
N VAL A 137 32.30 25.29 -2.35
CA VAL A 137 30.85 25.07 -2.42
C VAL A 137 30.18 26.41 -2.21
N GLY A 138 29.86 27.10 -3.32
CA GLY A 138 28.98 28.25 -3.29
C GLY A 138 27.62 27.82 -2.75
N GLY A 139 27.02 28.63 -1.88
CA GLY A 139 25.66 28.41 -1.41
C GLY A 139 24.69 28.24 -2.59
N PRO A 140 23.56 27.55 -2.40
CA PRO A 140 22.62 27.27 -3.48
C PRO A 140 22.18 28.58 -4.13
N GLN A 141 22.64 28.83 -5.35
CA GLN A 141 22.10 29.88 -6.20
C GLN A 141 20.93 29.28 -6.95
N ARG A 142 19.72 29.79 -6.67
CA ARG A 142 18.60 29.61 -7.59
C ARG A 142 18.99 30.29 -8.91
N GLY A 143 18.64 29.65 -10.04
CA GLY A 143 19.03 30.07 -11.38
C GLY A 143 18.71 31.52 -11.74
N LEU A 144 19.18 31.92 -12.92
CA LEU A 144 18.88 33.19 -13.59
C LEU A 144 17.37 33.51 -13.60
#